data_AF-A0A530LLM2-F1
#
_entry.id   AF-A0A530LLM2-F1
#
_cell.length_a   1.000
_cell.length_b   1.000
_cell.length_c   1.000
_cell.angle_alpha   90.00
_cell.angle_beta   90.00
_cell.angle_gamma   90.00
#
_symmetry.space_group_name_H-M   'P 1'
#
loop_
_entity.id
_entity.type
_entity.pdbx_description
1 polymer ?
#
loop_
_entity_poly.entity_id
_entity_poly.type
_entity_poly.pdbx_seq_one_letter_code
_entity_poly.pdbx_strand_id
1 'polypeptide(L)'
;MKPAVTDRIETKKYDHPTGGWGSLKSLVRKARGEGLLLSGIWSTLLKQNKADGYMCVSCSWAKPAQPRPFEFCENGAKATMWD
;
A
#
# COMPACT_ATOMS: atom_id res chain seq x y z
N MET A 1 -26.38 -3.27 1.42
CA MET A 1 -27.15 -2.16 0.82
C MET A 1 -26.20 -1.37 -0.08
N LYS A 2 -26.36 -1.43 -1.41
CA LYS A 2 -25.52 -0.67 -2.34
C LYS A 2 -26.00 0.79 -2.34
N PRO A 3 -25.12 1.80 -2.30
CA PRO A 3 -25.55 3.19 -2.40
C PRO A 3 -26.16 3.45 -3.79
N ALA A 4 -27.23 4.25 -3.83
CA ALA A 4 -27.82 4.72 -5.08
C ALA A 4 -26.79 5.62 -5.78
N VAL A 5 -26.58 5.40 -7.09
CA VAL A 5 -25.70 6.26 -7.89
C VAL A 5 -26.45 7.58 -8.12
N THR A 6 -25.93 8.68 -7.59
CA THR A 6 -26.48 10.03 -7.76
C THR A 6 -25.40 10.94 -8.34
N ASP A 7 -25.78 11.93 -9.16
CA ASP A 7 -24.84 12.93 -9.72
C ASP A 7 -24.24 13.89 -8.66
N ARG A 8 -24.69 13.81 -7.41
CA ARG A 8 -24.07 14.53 -6.29
C ARG A 8 -22.95 13.68 -5.67
N ILE A 9 -21.72 14.16 -5.82
CA ILE A 9 -20.55 13.61 -5.12
C ILE A 9 -20.66 13.98 -3.64
N GLU A 10 -20.96 13.02 -2.78
CA GLU A 10 -20.88 13.18 -1.33
C GLU A 10 -19.43 12.95 -0.87
N THR A 11 -18.70 14.02 -0.55
CA THR A 11 -17.36 13.92 0.01
C THR A 11 -17.42 13.82 1.53
N LYS A 12 -16.89 12.74 2.10
CA LYS A 12 -16.72 12.60 3.55
C LYS A 12 -15.32 13.06 3.94
N LYS A 13 -15.23 13.82 5.03
CA LYS A 13 -13.94 14.21 5.61
C LYS A 13 -13.23 12.96 6.15
N TYR A 14 -11.94 12.85 5.84
CA TYR A 14 -11.07 11.79 6.33
C TYR A 14 -10.08 12.39 7.32
N ASP A 15 -10.29 12.16 8.61
CA ASP A 15 -9.47 12.74 9.68
C ASP A 15 -8.35 11.78 10.15
N HIS A 16 -8.09 10.72 9.40
CA HIS A 16 -7.02 9.76 9.67
C HIS A 16 -5.78 10.05 8.81
N PRO A 17 -4.58 9.58 9.21
CA PRO A 17 -3.38 9.76 8.40
C PRO A 17 -3.49 8.99 7.07
N THR A 18 -2.94 9.56 6.00
CA THR A 18 -2.89 8.96 4.66
C THR A 18 -1.98 7.73 4.57
N GLY A 19 -1.20 7.45 5.61
CA GLY A 19 -0.27 6.32 5.70
C GLY A 19 -0.17 5.76 7.12
N GLY A 20 0.75 4.80 7.30
CA GLY A 20 1.00 4.16 8.59
C GLY A 20 0.14 2.91 8.82
N TRP A 21 -0.31 2.70 10.06
CA TRP A 21 -0.96 1.45 10.47
C TRP A 21 -2.28 1.17 9.74
N GLY A 22 -3.04 2.22 9.39
CA GLY A 22 -4.26 2.08 8.58
C GLY A 22 -3.99 1.48 7.21
N SER A 23 -2.93 1.96 6.55
CA SER A 23 -2.46 1.41 5.28
C SER A 23 -1.94 -0.01 5.41
N LEU A 24 -1.18 -0.32 6.46
CA LEU A 24 -0.72 -1.69 6.70
C LEU A 24 -1.89 -2.67 6.88
N LYS A 25 -2.92 -2.28 7.65
CA LYS A 25 -4.15 -3.09 7.81
C LYS A 25 -4.85 -3.31 6.48
N SER A 26 -4.88 -2.29 5.62
CA SER A 26 -5.45 -2.39 4.27
C SER A 26 -4.68 -3.39 3.40
N LEU A 27 -3.35 -3.40 3.47
CA LEU A 27 -2.48 -4.36 2.78
C LEU A 27 -2.72 -5.80 3.27
N VAL A 28 -2.73 -6.03 4.58
CA VAL A 28 -3.01 -7.36 5.17
C VAL A 28 -4.38 -7.87 4.74
N ARG A 29 -5.41 -7.01 4.76
CA ARG A 29 -6.75 -7.36 4.29
C ARG A 29 -6.76 -7.76 2.82
N LYS A 30 -6.01 -7.03 1.97
CA LYS A 30 -5.90 -7.36 0.54
C LYS A 30 -5.12 -8.64 0.31
N ALA A 31 -3.94 -8.79 0.91
CA ALA A 31 -3.16 -10.03 0.83
C ALA A 31 -3.98 -11.26 1.30
N ARG A 32 -4.82 -11.11 2.33
CA ARG A 32 -5.74 -12.19 2.75
C ARG A 32 -6.78 -12.53 1.69
N GLY A 33 -7.40 -11.52 1.08
CA GLY A 33 -8.41 -11.71 0.03
C GLY A 33 -7.84 -12.40 -1.21
N GLU A 34 -6.57 -12.16 -1.52
CA GLU A 34 -5.86 -12.71 -2.68
C GLU A 34 -5.11 -14.02 -2.36
N GLY A 35 -5.19 -14.56 -1.13
CA GLY A 35 -4.47 -15.77 -0.73
C GLY A 35 -2.95 -15.61 -0.54
N LEU A 36 -2.45 -14.37 -0.51
CA LEU A 36 -1.03 -14.03 -0.45
C LEU A 36 -0.47 -13.88 0.97
N LEU A 37 -1.27 -14.11 2.02
CA LEU A 37 -0.86 -13.93 3.41
C LEU A 37 0.43 -14.67 3.78
N LEU A 38 0.61 -15.90 3.27
CA LEU A 38 1.78 -16.74 3.53
C LEU A 38 2.78 -16.76 2.37
N SER A 39 2.59 -15.89 1.37
CA SER A 39 3.44 -15.86 0.18
C SER A 39 4.75 -15.10 0.44
N GLY A 40 5.70 -15.25 -0.49
CA GLY A 40 6.97 -14.51 -0.48
C GLY A 40 6.83 -13.00 -0.70
N ILE A 41 5.63 -12.49 -1.02
CA ILE A 41 5.41 -11.08 -1.36
C ILE A 41 5.86 -10.12 -0.26
N TRP A 42 5.74 -10.53 1.01
CA TRP A 42 6.17 -9.71 2.15
C TRP A 42 7.68 -9.48 2.15
N SER A 43 8.46 -10.49 1.78
CA SER A 43 9.91 -10.35 1.63
C SER A 43 10.27 -9.38 0.50
N THR A 44 9.50 -9.43 -0.59
CA THR A 44 9.64 -8.51 -1.72
C THR A 44 9.32 -7.08 -1.28
N LEU A 45 8.22 -6.85 -0.56
CA LEU A 45 7.85 -5.54 -0.03
C LEU A 45 8.89 -4.99 0.95
N LEU A 46 9.51 -5.83 1.79
CA LEU A 46 10.57 -5.40 2.71
C LEU A 46 11.84 -4.92 1.99
N LYS A 47 12.09 -5.36 0.76
CA LYS A 47 13.16 -4.86 -0.10
C LYS A 47 12.74 -3.66 -0.96
N GLN A 48 11.45 -3.32 -0.97
CA GLN A 48 10.96 -2.21 -1.77
C GLN A 48 11.43 -0.87 -1.17
N ASN A 49 11.92 0.00 -2.05
CA ASN A 49 12.41 1.35 -1.75
C ASN A 49 13.51 1.38 -0.67
N LYS A 50 14.35 0.34 -0.64
CA LYS A 50 15.60 0.31 0.13
C LYS A 50 16.78 0.71 -0.76
N ALA A 51 17.86 1.17 -0.14
CA ALA A 51 19.09 1.55 -0.85
C ALA A 51 19.62 0.40 -1.73
N ASP A 52 19.69 -0.80 -1.17
CA ASP A 52 20.08 -2.07 -1.80
C ASP A 52 18.90 -2.83 -2.44
N GLY A 53 17.72 -2.21 -2.45
CA GLY A 53 16.49 -2.79 -2.96
C GLY A 53 16.08 -2.27 -4.34
N TYR A 54 14.83 -2.49 -4.71
CA TYR A 54 14.25 -1.99 -5.97
C TYR A 54 13.32 -0.80 -5.71
N MET A 55 13.06 -0.01 -6.76
CA MET A 55 12.11 1.10 -6.72
C MET A 55 10.72 0.61 -7.11
N CYS A 56 9.69 1.03 -6.38
CA CYS A 56 8.32 0.88 -6.86
C CYS A 56 8.05 1.81 -8.05
N VAL A 57 7.45 1.27 -9.13
CA VAL A 57 7.14 2.03 -10.36
C VAL A 57 6.20 3.22 -10.15
N SER A 58 5.39 3.17 -9.08
CA SER A 58 4.43 4.23 -8.74
C SER A 58 4.90 5.13 -7.60
N CYS A 59 6.16 5.01 -7.16
CA CYS A 59 6.66 5.79 -6.04
C CYS A 59 6.97 7.24 -6.46
N SER A 60 6.39 8.21 -5.77
CA SER A 60 6.63 9.64 -6.03
C SER A 60 7.88 10.20 -5.33
N TRP A 61 8.54 9.41 -4.48
CA TRP A 61 9.63 9.86 -3.61
C TRP A 61 10.90 9.04 -3.83
N ALA A 62 12.06 9.70 -3.73
CA ALA A 62 13.36 9.05 -3.79
C ALA A 62 13.60 8.14 -2.58
N LYS A 63 14.42 7.11 -2.76
CA LYS A 63 14.85 6.22 -1.66
C LYS A 63 15.60 7.02 -0.59
N PRO A 64 15.18 6.99 0.68
CA PRO A 64 15.92 7.65 1.74
C PRO A 64 17.27 6.94 1.99
N ALA A 65 18.29 7.69 2.39
CA ALA A 65 19.59 7.14 2.76
C ALA A 65 19.51 6.19 3.97
N GLN A 66 18.55 6.43 4.88
CA GLN A 66 18.26 5.59 6.04
C GLN A 66 16.82 5.08 5.97
N PRO A 67 16.56 3.97 5.27
CA PRO A 67 15.21 3.47 5.08
C PRO A 67 14.65 2.81 6.35
N ARG A 68 13.39 3.10 6.66
CA ARG A 68 12.58 2.40 7.68
C ARG A 68 12.07 1.07 7.11
N PRO A 69 11.42 0.19 7.90
CA PRO A 69 10.86 -1.05 7.36
C PRO A 69 9.80 -0.85 6.26
N PHE A 70 8.93 0.15 6.43
CA PHE A 70 7.83 0.45 5.50
C PHE A 70 8.14 1.72 4.70
N GLU A 71 8.90 1.59 3.62
CA GLU A 71 9.26 2.70 2.72
C GLU A 71 8.44 2.68 1.43
N PHE A 72 7.19 2.23 1.49
CA PHE A 72 6.34 2.11 0.32
C PHE A 72 4.94 2.63 0.62
N CYS A 73 4.28 3.19 -0.38
CA CYS A 73 2.90 3.61 -0.26
C CYS A 73 1.95 2.41 -0.41
N GLU A 74 0.74 2.54 0.13
CA GLU A 74 -0.28 1.48 0.10
C GLU A 74 -0.59 1.02 -1.32
N ASN A 75 -0.75 1.95 -2.25
CA ASN A 75 -1.08 1.62 -3.64
C ASN A 75 0.09 0.94 -4.36
N GLY A 76 1.32 1.38 -4.08
CA GLY A 76 2.52 0.75 -4.62
C GLY A 76 2.69 -0.68 -4.12
N ALA A 77 2.45 -0.94 -2.83
CA ALA A 77 2.51 -2.29 -2.29
C ALA A 77 1.42 -3.21 -2.86
N LYS A 78 0.20 -2.70 -3.07
CA LYS A 78 -0.87 -3.49 -3.72
C LYS A 78 -0.57 -3.79 -5.18
N ALA A 79 0.05 -2.84 -5.90
CA ALA A 79 0.47 -3.07 -7.28
C ALA A 79 1.48 -4.22 -7.33
N THR A 80 2.50 -4.21 -6.46
CA THR A 80 3.47 -5.31 -6.35
C THR A 80 2.79 -6.63 -5.97
N MET A 81 1.76 -6.63 -5.13
CA MET A 81 1.02 -7.87 -4.77
C MET A 81 0.27 -8.51 -5.95
N TRP A 82 -0.02 -7.76 -7.01
CA TRP A 82 -0.70 -8.26 -8.20
C TRP A 82 0.25 -8.67 -9.33
N ASP A 83 1.55 -8.44 -9.14
CA ASP A 83 2.63 -8.83 -10.05
C ASP A 83 3.28 -10.13 -9.56
#